data_AF-A0A7K3D9Y8-F1
#
_entry.id   AF-A0A7K3D9Y8-F1
#
_cell.length_a   1.000
_cell.length_b   1.000
_cell.length_c   1.000
_cell.angle_alpha   90.00
_cell.angle_beta   90.00
_cell.angle_gamma   90.00
#
_symmetry.space_group_name_H-M   'P 1'
#
loop_
_entity.id
_entity.type
_entity.pdbx_description
1 polymer ?
#
loop_
_entity_poly.entity_id
_entity_poly.type
_entity_poly.pdbx_seq_one_letter_code
_entity_poly.pdbx_strand_id
1 'polypeptide(L)'
;MTSLATALFGRRTRRRWIHLILGGALAMPYVFVGSVAVGPLFGDRTFFGSFGAQLSAFAVGLPLAAITALFPLTRPMSVAAVRALCAVPDESLADGPARTRAARGRTVAWFTLHLGLGGVISGMSLALPPFAAFLVALPCVPALRDDSTGPPPFFDEPWWLVLSPVAGLLSFAALAACAAAAGGLLARWAPGLLGPT
;
A
#
# COMPACT_ATOMS: atom_id res chain seq x y z
N MET A 1 5.92 -15.45 -21.84
CA MET A 1 6.51 -15.21 -20.50
C MET A 1 7.07 -13.79 -20.34
N THR A 2 7.64 -13.19 -21.39
CA THR A 2 8.19 -11.82 -21.38
C THR A 2 7.16 -10.73 -21.02
N SER A 3 5.91 -10.81 -21.50
CA SER A 3 4.91 -9.76 -21.21
C SER A 3 4.49 -9.67 -19.74
N LEU A 4 4.42 -10.81 -19.04
CA LEU A 4 3.99 -10.86 -17.64
C LEU A 4 5.10 -10.37 -16.70
N ALA A 5 6.35 -10.73 -16.98
CA ALA A 5 7.51 -10.18 -16.27
C ALA A 5 7.63 -8.66 -16.49
N THR A 6 7.41 -8.15 -17.71
CA THR A 6 7.38 -6.71 -17.96
C THR A 6 6.17 -6.03 -17.30
N ALA A 7 5.02 -6.69 -17.22
CA ALA A 7 3.84 -6.15 -16.54
C ALA A 7 4.06 -6.02 -15.02
N LEU A 8 4.76 -6.98 -14.40
CA LEU A 8 5.03 -6.98 -12.95
C LEU A 8 6.26 -6.16 -12.56
N PHE A 9 7.34 -6.21 -13.34
CA PHE A 9 8.63 -5.61 -13.00
C PHE A 9 9.07 -4.48 -13.93
N GLY A 10 8.21 -4.08 -14.88
CA GLY A 10 8.52 -3.01 -15.82
C GLY A 10 8.68 -1.64 -15.17
N ARG A 11 9.31 -0.71 -15.90
CA ARG A 11 9.56 0.68 -15.46
C ARG A 11 8.28 1.40 -15.02
N ARG A 12 7.17 1.17 -15.72
CA ARG A 12 5.86 1.74 -15.38
C ARG A 12 5.35 1.23 -14.03
N THR A 13 5.46 -0.07 -13.78
CA THR A 13 5.02 -0.70 -12.53
C THR A 13 5.86 -0.21 -11.35
N ARG A 14 7.18 -0.09 -11.53
CA ARG A 14 8.06 0.49 -10.51
C ARG A 14 7.67 1.92 -10.13
N ARG A 15 7.38 2.79 -11.11
CA ARG A 15 6.93 4.17 -10.83
C ARG A 15 5.59 4.21 -10.10
N ARG A 16 4.65 3.36 -10.50
CA ARG A 16 3.34 3.22 -9.83
C ARG A 16 3.46 2.65 -8.41
N TRP A 17 4.41 1.74 -8.19
CA TRP A 17 4.73 1.26 -6.85
C TRP A 17 5.31 2.38 -5.98
N ILE A 18 6.25 3.18 -6.47
CA ILE A 18 6.74 4.38 -5.76
C ILE A 18 5.60 5.33 -5.43
N HIS A 19 4.68 5.56 -6.38
CA HIS A 19 3.47 6.36 -6.13
C HIS A 19 2.66 5.80 -4.95
N LEU A 20 2.39 4.50 -4.91
CA LEU A 20 1.70 3.85 -3.79
C LEU A 20 2.47 4.01 -2.47
N ILE A 21 3.80 3.84 -2.48
CA ILE A 21 4.63 4.01 -1.28
C ILE A 21 4.52 5.44 -0.73
N LEU A 22 4.54 6.45 -1.61
CA LEU A 22 4.30 7.84 -1.22
C LEU A 22 2.90 8.03 -0.61
N GLY A 23 1.87 7.41 -1.19
CA GLY A 23 0.52 7.41 -0.62
C GLY A 23 0.47 6.79 0.78
N GLY A 24 1.17 5.68 1.00
CA GLY A 24 1.27 5.08 2.34
C GLY A 24 2.08 5.92 3.33
N ALA A 25 3.13 6.60 2.87
CA ALA A 25 3.88 7.54 3.70
C ALA A 25 3.01 8.74 4.13
N LEU A 26 2.21 9.28 3.20
CA LEU A 26 1.23 10.33 3.49
C LEU A 26 0.11 9.86 4.41
N ALA A 27 -0.19 8.55 4.45
CA ALA A 27 -1.21 8.00 5.35
C ALA A 27 -0.76 7.99 6.83
N MET A 28 0.55 7.95 7.11
CA MET A 28 1.08 7.75 8.47
C MET A 28 0.60 8.76 9.52
N PRO A 29 0.59 10.09 9.27
CA PRO A 29 0.06 11.05 10.24
C PRO A 29 -1.39 10.75 10.64
N TYR A 30 -2.22 10.31 9.69
CA TYR A 30 -3.62 9.96 9.95
C TYR A 30 -3.75 8.65 10.72
N VAL A 31 -2.89 7.66 10.43
CA VAL A 31 -2.82 6.40 11.18
C VAL A 31 -2.44 6.67 12.64
N PHE A 32 -1.48 7.56 12.90
CA PHE A 32 -1.13 7.91 14.27
C PHE A 32 -2.29 8.53 15.04
N VAL A 33 -3.02 9.47 14.41
CA VAL A 33 -4.24 10.02 15.02
C VAL A 33 -5.27 8.90 15.27
N GLY A 34 -5.47 8.01 14.30
CA GLY A 34 -6.32 6.84 14.44
C GLY A 34 -5.90 5.92 15.59
N SER A 35 -4.60 5.69 15.79
CA SER A 35 -4.08 4.84 16.87
C SER A 35 -4.33 5.44 18.26
N VAL A 36 -4.29 6.77 18.39
CA VAL A 36 -4.63 7.45 19.65
C VAL A 36 -6.12 7.32 19.94
N ALA A 37 -6.97 7.44 18.92
CA ALA A 37 -8.41 7.31 19.07
C ALA A 37 -8.84 5.87 19.40
N VAL A 38 -8.19 4.88 18.79
CA VAL A 38 -8.60 3.47 18.86
C VAL A 38 -7.82 2.67 19.93
N GLY A 39 -6.61 3.11 20.31
CA GLY A 39 -5.76 2.44 21.30
C GLY A 39 -6.48 2.04 22.60
N PRO A 40 -7.30 2.90 23.22
CA PRO A 40 -8.05 2.54 24.43
C PRO A 40 -9.01 1.36 24.26
N LEU A 41 -9.56 1.14 23.05
CA LEU A 41 -10.51 0.06 22.78
C LEU A 41 -9.85 -1.32 22.73
N PHE A 42 -8.55 -1.36 22.41
CA PHE A 42 -7.77 -2.60 22.32
C PHE A 42 -6.93 -2.87 23.56
N GLY A 43 -6.89 -1.94 24.53
CA GLY A 43 -6.03 -2.03 25.71
C GLY A 43 -4.53 -2.00 25.38
N ASP A 44 -4.18 -1.67 24.13
CA ASP A 44 -2.81 -1.65 23.64
C ASP A 44 -2.09 -0.39 24.16
N ARG A 45 -0.94 -0.59 24.80
CA ARG A 45 -0.06 0.51 25.27
C ARG A 45 0.98 0.93 24.22
N THR A 46 1.02 0.25 23.08
CA THR A 46 1.98 0.46 21.99
C THR A 46 1.29 1.05 20.76
N PHE A 47 1.94 2.00 20.09
CA PHE A 47 1.41 2.70 18.91
C PHE A 47 1.12 1.77 17.72
N PHE A 48 1.83 0.66 17.62
CA PHE A 48 1.62 -0.42 16.64
C PHE A 48 1.34 -1.72 17.38
N GLY A 49 0.23 -1.73 18.13
CA GLY A 49 -0.24 -2.91 18.87
C GLY A 49 -0.68 -4.05 17.94
N SER A 50 -1.78 -4.69 18.27
CA SER A 50 -2.30 -5.81 17.48
C SER A 50 -2.56 -5.43 16.00
N PHE A 51 -2.52 -6.42 15.10
CA PHE A 51 -2.85 -6.20 13.69
C PHE A 51 -4.27 -5.59 13.52
N GLY A 52 -5.22 -5.98 14.37
CA GLY A 52 -6.56 -5.40 14.42
C GLY A 52 -6.56 -3.92 14.83
N ALA A 53 -5.76 -3.54 15.83
CA ALA A 53 -5.58 -2.15 16.24
C ALA A 53 -4.96 -1.29 15.13
N GLN A 54 -3.97 -1.83 14.39
CA GLN A 54 -3.37 -1.13 13.25
C GLN A 54 -4.37 -0.92 12.09
N LEU A 55 -5.14 -1.96 11.75
CA LEU A 55 -6.14 -1.88 10.69
C LEU A 55 -7.28 -0.91 11.04
N SER A 56 -7.73 -0.92 12.29
CA SER A 56 -8.75 -0.01 12.77
C SER A 56 -8.24 1.44 12.85
N ALA A 57 -7.01 1.67 13.31
CA ALA A 57 -6.37 2.98 13.24
C ALA A 57 -6.28 3.51 11.81
N PHE A 58 -5.92 2.66 10.85
CA PHE A 58 -5.90 3.01 9.43
C PHE A 58 -7.30 3.35 8.89
N ALA A 59 -8.30 2.54 9.23
CA ALA A 59 -9.70 2.77 8.84
C ALA A 59 -10.25 4.09 9.40
N VAL A 60 -9.91 4.44 10.65
CA VAL A 60 -10.31 5.71 11.28
C VAL A 60 -9.53 6.91 10.73
N GLY A 61 -8.26 6.71 10.34
CA GLY A 61 -7.43 7.75 9.73
C GLY A 61 -7.89 8.17 8.32
N LEU A 62 -8.45 7.24 7.54
CA LEU A 62 -8.90 7.48 6.16
C LEU A 62 -9.94 8.62 6.03
N PRO A 63 -11.01 8.68 6.84
CA PRO A 63 -11.94 9.81 6.89
C PRO A 63 -11.25 11.15 7.18
N LEU A 64 -10.28 11.17 8.10
CA LEU A 64 -9.53 12.38 8.41
C LEU A 64 -8.71 12.86 7.21
N ALA A 65 -8.08 11.92 6.50
CA ALA A 65 -7.39 12.21 5.25
C ALA A 65 -8.33 12.76 4.18
N ALA A 66 -9.54 12.19 4.06
CA ALA A 66 -10.57 12.67 3.14
C ALA A 66 -10.99 14.12 3.44
N ILE A 67 -11.10 14.49 4.72
CA ILE A 67 -11.41 15.86 5.14
C ILE A 67 -10.27 16.80 4.73
N THR A 68 -9.01 16.43 4.97
CA THR A 68 -7.87 17.28 4.57
C THR A 68 -7.78 17.46 3.04
N ALA A 69 -8.26 16.49 2.27
CA ALA A 69 -8.28 16.56 0.80
C ALA A 69 -9.25 17.60 0.23
N LEU A 70 -10.14 18.17 1.06
CA LEU A 70 -10.97 19.32 0.68
C LEU A 70 -10.13 20.59 0.42
N PHE A 71 -8.89 20.61 0.89
CA PHE A 71 -7.98 21.72 0.66
C PHE A 71 -7.70 21.90 -0.84
N PRO A 72 -7.82 23.13 -1.41
CA PRO A 72 -7.76 23.34 -2.85
C PRO A 72 -6.46 22.88 -3.53
N LEU A 73 -5.34 22.85 -2.80
CA LEU A 73 -4.04 22.41 -3.33
C LEU A 73 -3.91 20.88 -3.46
N THR A 74 -4.84 20.10 -2.91
CA THR A 74 -4.79 18.64 -3.01
C THR A 74 -4.88 18.16 -4.46
N ARG A 75 -5.74 18.79 -5.27
CA ARG A 75 -5.91 18.43 -6.69
C ARG A 75 -4.63 18.66 -7.51
N PRO A 76 -4.01 19.86 -7.54
CA PRO A 76 -2.80 20.07 -8.32
C PRO A 76 -1.62 19.20 -7.84
N MET A 77 -1.47 18.97 -6.53
CA MET A 77 -0.45 18.05 -6.01
C MET A 77 -0.68 16.61 -6.48
N SER A 78 -1.92 16.14 -6.42
CA SER A 78 -2.31 14.80 -6.88
C SER A 78 -2.09 14.63 -8.38
N VAL A 79 -2.49 15.63 -9.19
CA VAL A 79 -2.27 15.64 -10.63
C VAL A 79 -0.77 15.59 -10.94
N ALA A 80 0.05 16.41 -10.30
CA ALA A 80 1.49 16.40 -10.49
C ALA A 80 2.12 15.02 -10.19
N ALA A 81 1.69 14.38 -9.10
CA ALA A 81 2.14 13.03 -8.76
C ALA A 81 1.73 12.00 -9.82
N VAL A 82 0.49 12.06 -10.33
CA VAL A 82 0.00 11.17 -11.40
C VAL A 82 0.78 11.38 -12.70
N ARG A 83 1.01 12.63 -13.12
CA ARG A 83 1.80 12.95 -14.32
C ARG A 83 3.21 12.37 -14.22
N ALA A 84 3.86 12.57 -13.08
CA ALA A 84 5.22 12.09 -12.86
C ALA A 84 5.35 10.55 -12.81
N LEU A 85 4.40 9.87 -12.17
CA LEU A 85 4.59 8.46 -11.75
C LEU A 85 3.63 7.46 -12.40
N CYS A 86 2.43 7.87 -12.83
CA CYS A 86 1.40 6.93 -13.31
C CYS A 86 1.42 6.71 -14.83
N ALA A 87 2.18 7.53 -15.57
CA ALA A 87 2.31 7.50 -17.03
C ALA A 87 0.93 7.57 -17.72
N VAL A 88 0.13 8.54 -17.30
CA VAL A 88 -1.19 8.90 -17.83
C VAL A 88 -1.02 10.13 -18.75
N PRO A 89 -1.77 10.26 -19.86
CA PRO A 89 -1.64 11.41 -20.76
C PRO A 89 -1.95 12.73 -20.03
N ASP A 90 -1.11 13.74 -20.23
CA ASP A 90 -1.16 14.99 -19.45
C ASP A 90 -2.44 15.79 -19.72
N GLU A 91 -2.94 15.74 -20.97
CA GLU A 91 -4.17 16.39 -21.43
C GLU A 91 -5.44 15.82 -20.78
N SER A 92 -5.35 14.64 -20.17
CA SER A 92 -6.48 14.00 -19.49
C SER A 92 -6.68 14.47 -18.04
N LEU A 93 -5.78 15.30 -17.53
CA LEU A 93 -5.74 15.78 -16.14
C LEU A 93 -5.97 17.29 -16.10
N ALA A 94 -6.65 17.77 -15.07
CA ALA A 94 -6.90 19.20 -14.92
C ALA A 94 -5.66 19.97 -14.44
N ASP A 95 -5.47 21.19 -14.95
CA ASP A 95 -4.32 22.04 -14.60
C ASP A 95 -4.54 22.90 -13.35
N GLY A 96 -5.75 22.93 -12.79
CA GLY A 96 -6.14 23.89 -11.74
C GLY A 96 -6.84 23.29 -10.52
N PRO A 97 -6.91 24.06 -9.40
CA PRO A 97 -7.61 23.66 -8.18
C PRO A 97 -9.08 23.30 -8.41
N ALA A 98 -9.63 22.46 -7.52
CA ALA A 98 -11.04 22.10 -7.54
C ALA A 98 -11.93 23.28 -7.08
N ARG A 99 -12.51 24.02 -8.03
CA ARG A 99 -13.36 25.19 -7.76
C ARG A 99 -14.83 24.82 -7.48
N THR A 100 -15.33 23.73 -8.06
CA THR A 100 -16.71 23.26 -7.87
C THR A 100 -16.80 22.19 -6.77
N ARG A 101 -17.97 22.03 -6.13
CA ARG A 101 -18.20 20.96 -5.14
C ARG A 101 -18.00 19.57 -5.75
N ALA A 102 -18.43 19.37 -6.99
CA ALA A 102 -18.24 18.11 -7.72
C ALA A 102 -16.74 17.82 -7.95
N ALA A 103 -15.94 18.82 -8.34
CA ALA A 103 -14.50 18.67 -8.50
C ALA A 103 -13.80 18.32 -7.16
N ARG A 104 -14.26 18.94 -6.06
CA ARG A 104 -13.72 18.65 -4.72
C ARG A 104 -14.04 17.23 -4.30
N GLY A 105 -15.28 16.77 -4.48
CA GLY A 105 -15.68 15.39 -4.17
C GLY A 105 -14.87 14.36 -4.95
N ARG A 106 -14.66 14.56 -6.27
CA ARG A 106 -13.82 13.68 -7.08
C ARG A 106 -12.35 13.69 -6.64
N THR A 107 -11.81 14.85 -6.26
CA THR A 107 -10.44 14.99 -5.74
C THR A 107 -10.28 14.25 -4.41
N VAL A 108 -11.22 14.44 -3.48
CA VAL A 108 -11.25 13.73 -2.19
C VAL A 108 -11.29 12.23 -2.41
N ALA A 109 -12.20 11.74 -3.26
CA ALA A 109 -12.32 10.33 -3.57
C ALA A 109 -11.00 9.74 -4.12
N TRP A 110 -10.36 10.45 -5.06
CA TRP A 110 -9.08 10.01 -5.61
C TRP A 110 -7.96 10.01 -4.56
N PHE A 111 -7.86 11.07 -3.76
CA PHE A 111 -6.82 11.19 -2.72
C PHE A 111 -6.98 10.13 -1.64
N THR A 112 -8.20 9.90 -1.16
CA THR A 112 -8.50 8.85 -0.18
C THR A 112 -8.20 7.47 -0.76
N LEU A 113 -8.51 7.21 -2.03
CA LEU A 113 -8.15 5.96 -2.70
C LEU A 113 -6.62 5.78 -2.81
N HIS A 114 -5.90 6.87 -3.11
CA HIS A 114 -4.44 6.87 -3.19
C HIS A 114 -3.80 6.52 -1.83
N LEU A 115 -4.24 7.15 -0.74
CA LEU A 115 -3.78 6.84 0.62
C LEU A 115 -4.23 5.45 1.07
N GLY A 116 -5.46 5.05 0.73
CA GLY A 116 -6.02 3.74 1.05
C GLY A 116 -5.20 2.60 0.45
N LEU A 117 -5.06 2.60 -0.88
CA LEU A 117 -4.27 1.59 -1.58
C LEU A 117 -2.77 1.72 -1.26
N GLY A 118 -2.27 2.95 -1.15
CA GLY A 118 -0.88 3.22 -0.79
C GLY A 118 -0.50 2.68 0.58
N GLY A 119 -1.34 2.91 1.60
CA GLY A 119 -1.14 2.39 2.95
C GLY A 119 -1.10 0.86 3.00
N VAL A 120 -2.05 0.19 2.34
CA VAL A 120 -2.08 -1.28 2.27
C VAL A 120 -0.83 -1.82 1.58
N ILE A 121 -0.47 -1.28 0.40
CA ILE A 121 0.69 -1.75 -0.35
C ILE A 121 2.00 -1.43 0.37
N SER A 122 2.11 -0.29 1.07
CA SER A 122 3.26 0.02 1.93
C SER A 122 3.37 -0.96 3.10
N GLY A 123 2.28 -1.26 3.79
CA GLY A 123 2.26 -2.26 4.86
C GLY A 123 2.67 -3.65 4.36
N MET A 124 2.12 -4.07 3.21
CA MET A 124 2.55 -5.31 2.57
C MET A 124 4.03 -5.27 2.16
N SER A 125 4.53 -4.15 1.63
CA SER A 125 5.93 -3.99 1.22
C SER A 125 6.89 -3.98 2.42
N LEU A 126 6.42 -3.65 3.62
CA LEU A 126 7.21 -3.75 4.85
C LEU A 126 7.18 -5.18 5.42
N ALA A 127 6.04 -5.86 5.36
CA ALA A 127 5.86 -7.17 5.99
C ALA A 127 6.28 -8.35 5.10
N LEU A 128 5.89 -8.36 3.82
CA LEU A 128 6.07 -9.52 2.94
C LEU A 128 7.53 -9.76 2.56
N PRO A 129 8.38 -8.77 2.27
CA PRO A 129 9.77 -9.04 1.92
C PRO A 129 10.58 -9.76 3.01
N PRO A 130 10.60 -9.33 4.28
CA PRO A 130 11.31 -10.07 5.32
C PRO A 130 10.67 -11.45 5.57
N PHE A 131 9.34 -11.55 5.54
CA PHE A 131 8.63 -12.83 5.70
C PHE A 131 8.97 -13.83 4.57
N ALA A 132 8.95 -13.38 3.33
CA ALA A 132 9.29 -14.20 2.17
C ALA A 132 10.77 -14.60 2.16
N ALA A 133 11.67 -13.68 2.53
CA ALA A 133 13.08 -13.97 2.69
C ALA A 133 13.32 -15.02 3.78
N PHE A 134 12.62 -14.91 4.92
CA PHE A 134 12.63 -15.92 5.98
C PHE A 134 12.22 -17.29 5.45
N LEU A 135 11.08 -17.39 4.75
CA LEU A 135 10.59 -18.64 4.18
C LEU A 135 11.55 -19.26 3.15
N VAL A 136 12.21 -18.45 2.32
CA VAL A 136 13.19 -18.94 1.35
C VAL A 136 14.49 -19.39 2.01
N ALA A 137 14.92 -18.71 3.07
CA ALA A 137 16.13 -19.05 3.81
C ALA A 137 15.93 -20.22 4.79
N LEU A 138 14.69 -20.48 5.20
CA LEU A 138 14.32 -21.51 6.17
C LEU A 138 14.95 -22.88 5.91
N PRO A 139 14.96 -23.48 4.70
CA PRO A 139 15.59 -24.78 4.44
C PRO A 139 17.13 -24.77 4.49
N CYS A 140 17.77 -23.60 4.38
CA CYS A 140 19.23 -23.48 4.27
C CYS A 140 19.91 -23.02 5.56
N VAL A 141 19.17 -22.39 6.47
CA VAL A 141 19.73 -21.79 7.68
C VAL A 141 19.14 -22.48 8.92
N PRO A 142 19.81 -23.49 9.49
CA PRO A 142 19.34 -24.20 10.68
C PRO A 142 19.12 -23.27 11.88
N ALA A 143 19.91 -22.19 12.01
CA ALA A 143 19.76 -21.19 13.08
C ALA A 143 18.40 -20.48 13.07
N LEU A 144 17.68 -20.44 11.94
CA LEU A 144 16.30 -19.90 11.87
C LEU A 144 15.26 -20.84 12.48
N ARG A 145 15.64 -22.10 12.73
CA ARG A 145 14.82 -23.14 13.36
C ARG A 145 15.23 -23.39 14.81
N ASP A 146 16.31 -22.74 15.27
CA ASP A 146 16.90 -23.02 16.58
C ASP A 146 16.10 -22.32 17.70
N ASP A 147 15.73 -23.10 18.70
CA ASP A 147 14.47 -23.01 19.45
C ASP A 147 14.49 -22.01 20.63
N SER A 148 14.93 -20.77 20.40
CA SER A 148 14.90 -19.72 21.46
C SER A 148 13.61 -18.90 21.50
N THR A 149 12.78 -18.96 20.46
CA THR A 149 11.54 -18.17 20.34
C THR A 149 10.31 -18.95 19.87
N GLY A 150 10.39 -20.27 19.74
CA GLY A 150 9.25 -21.16 19.49
C GLY A 150 8.50 -20.84 18.20
N PRO A 151 9.05 -21.14 17.00
CA PRO A 151 8.22 -21.15 15.81
C PRO A 151 7.05 -22.13 16.02
N PRO A 152 5.85 -21.85 15.47
CA PRO A 152 4.73 -22.77 15.55
C PRO A 152 5.12 -24.20 15.11
N PRO A 153 4.59 -25.27 15.74
CA PRO A 153 5.02 -26.66 15.51
C PRO A 153 5.00 -27.11 14.04
N PHE A 154 4.22 -26.43 13.19
CA PHE A 154 4.17 -26.74 11.76
C PHE A 154 5.43 -26.34 10.98
N PHE A 155 6.28 -25.45 11.51
CA PHE A 155 7.47 -24.96 10.81
C PHE A 155 8.61 -25.98 10.70
N ASP A 156 8.63 -26.98 11.59
CA ASP A 156 9.63 -28.05 11.61
C ASP A 156 9.22 -29.29 10.82
N GLU A 157 7.99 -29.30 10.27
CA GLU A 157 7.51 -30.41 9.49
C GLU A 157 8.28 -30.55 8.16
N PRO A 158 8.74 -31.75 7.79
CA PRO A 158 9.55 -31.97 6.60
C PRO A 158 8.88 -31.50 5.30
N TRP A 159 7.55 -31.64 5.21
CA TRP A 159 6.78 -31.19 4.06
C TRP A 159 6.69 -29.67 3.97
N TRP A 160 6.68 -28.96 5.10
CA TRP A 160 6.66 -27.50 5.13
C TRP A 160 8.02 -26.92 4.74
N LEU A 161 9.12 -27.52 5.17
CA LEU A 161 10.46 -27.11 4.76
C LEU A 161 10.62 -27.13 3.22
N VAL A 162 10.04 -28.12 2.55
CA VAL A 162 10.03 -28.22 1.08
C VAL A 162 9.12 -27.16 0.43
N LEU A 163 7.96 -26.86 1.02
CA LEU A 163 7.01 -25.87 0.48
C LEU A 163 7.39 -24.42 0.80
N SER A 164 8.17 -24.19 1.85
CA SER A 164 8.48 -22.85 2.36
C SER A 164 9.11 -21.91 1.30
N PRO A 165 10.07 -22.33 0.45
CA PRO A 165 10.62 -21.44 -0.56
C PRO A 165 9.60 -21.10 -1.65
N VAL A 166 8.73 -22.05 -1.98
CA VAL A 166 7.63 -21.83 -2.94
C VAL A 166 6.66 -20.81 -2.35
N ALA A 167 6.29 -20.94 -1.07
CA ALA A 167 5.43 -19.97 -0.38
C ALA A 167 6.08 -18.57 -0.33
N GLY A 168 7.38 -18.47 -0.09
CA GLY A 168 8.12 -17.20 -0.13
C GLY A 168 8.12 -16.57 -1.52
N LEU A 169 8.41 -17.34 -2.57
CA LEU A 169 8.36 -16.88 -3.96
C LEU A 169 6.95 -16.43 -4.38
N LEU A 170 5.92 -17.19 -3.98
CA LEU A 170 4.52 -16.82 -4.20
C LEU A 170 4.16 -15.53 -3.46
N SER A 171 4.70 -15.30 -2.26
CA SER A 171 4.49 -14.05 -1.52
C SER A 171 5.08 -12.85 -2.26
N PHE A 172 6.30 -12.98 -2.82
CA PHE A 172 6.88 -11.93 -3.66
C PHE A 172 6.06 -11.67 -4.94
N ALA A 173 5.62 -12.74 -5.60
CA ALA A 173 4.79 -12.63 -6.80
C ALA A 173 3.44 -11.96 -6.50
N ALA A 174 2.80 -12.33 -5.37
CA ALA A 174 1.57 -11.74 -4.91
C ALA A 174 1.74 -10.25 -4.59
N LEU A 175 2.81 -9.86 -3.88
CA LEU A 175 3.12 -8.45 -3.61
C LEU A 175 3.28 -7.66 -4.92
N ALA A 176 4.06 -8.17 -5.88
CA ALA A 176 4.25 -7.53 -7.17
C ALA A 176 2.93 -7.39 -7.95
N ALA A 177 2.08 -8.43 -7.94
CA ALA A 177 0.78 -8.41 -8.58
C ALA A 177 -0.17 -7.40 -7.93
N CYS A 178 -0.25 -7.36 -6.60
CA CYS A 178 -1.04 -6.39 -5.86
C CYS A 178 -0.60 -4.95 -6.13
N ALA A 179 0.71 -4.67 -6.11
CA ALA A 179 1.24 -3.35 -6.41
C ALA A 179 0.95 -2.93 -7.86
N ALA A 180 1.10 -3.84 -8.83
CA ALA A 180 0.79 -3.60 -10.23
C ALA A 180 -0.71 -3.32 -10.45
N ALA A 181 -1.58 -4.12 -9.82
CA ALA A 181 -3.03 -3.97 -9.91
C ALA A 181 -3.51 -2.67 -9.26
N ALA A 182 -3.09 -2.38 -8.03
CA ALA A 182 -3.47 -1.16 -7.30
C ALA A 182 -2.97 0.11 -8.02
N GLY A 183 -1.71 0.11 -8.46
CA GLY A 183 -1.15 1.23 -9.19
C GLY A 183 -1.78 1.41 -10.57
N GLY A 184 -2.16 0.31 -11.21
CA GLY A 184 -2.94 0.30 -12.44
C GLY A 184 -4.35 0.87 -12.25
N LEU A 185 -5.04 0.51 -11.17
CA LEU A 185 -6.36 1.01 -10.83
C LEU A 185 -6.34 2.53 -10.59
N LEU A 186 -5.39 3.02 -9.79
CA LEU A 186 -5.20 4.46 -9.55
C LEU A 186 -4.95 5.23 -10.85
N ALA A 187 -4.11 4.69 -11.73
CA ALA A 187 -3.83 5.31 -13.01
C ALA A 187 -5.05 5.32 -13.95
N ARG A 188 -5.90 4.29 -13.91
CA ARG A 188 -7.13 4.24 -14.72
C ARG A 188 -8.18 5.23 -14.22
N TRP A 189 -8.30 5.40 -12.92
CA TRP A 189 -9.31 6.30 -12.33
C TRP A 189 -8.86 7.76 -12.27
N ALA A 190 -7.56 8.04 -12.46
CA ALA A 190 -7.03 9.40 -12.42
C ALA A 190 -7.69 10.35 -13.43
N PRO A 191 -7.86 10.03 -14.74
CA PRO A 191 -8.59 10.91 -15.66
C PRO A 191 -10.05 11.13 -15.23
N GLY A 192 -10.72 10.06 -14.80
CA GLY A 192 -12.11 10.09 -14.37
C GLY A 192 -12.35 10.87 -13.07
N LEU A 193 -11.35 11.04 -12.21
CA LEU A 193 -11.51 11.76 -10.93
C LEU A 193 -10.75 13.09 -10.86
N LEU A 194 -9.62 13.21 -11.55
CA LEU A 194 -8.78 14.41 -11.56
C LEU A 194 -8.83 15.19 -12.88
N GLY A 195 -9.50 14.66 -13.90
CA GLY A 195 -9.71 15.37 -15.17
C GLY A 195 -10.55 16.64 -15.04
N PRO A 196 -10.65 17.45 -16.11
CA PRO A 196 -11.38 18.70 -16.11
C PRO A 196 -12.86 18.55 -15.69
N THR A 197 -13.41 19.64 -15.14
CA THR A 197 -14.77 19.76 -14.60
C THR A 197 -15.39 21.05 -15.05
#